data_AF-A0A3B0SCE5-F1
#
_entry.id   AF-A0A3B0SCE5-F1
#
_cell.length_a   1.000
_cell.length_b   1.000
_cell.length_c   1.000
_cell.angle_alpha   90.00
_cell.angle_beta   90.00
_cell.angle_gamma   90.00
#
_symmetry.space_group_name_H-M   'P 1'
#
loop_
_entity.id
_entity.type
_entity.pdbx_description
1 polymer ?
#
loop_
_entity_poly.entity_id
_entity_poly.type
_entity_poly.pdbx_seq_one_letter_code
_entity_poly.pdbx_strand_id
1 'polypeptide(L)'
;AFIALFVSRDLGFEFGGWLLIHGVTELFAIVIAGGAGMRVGWAIANPGDLSRLGAAAQASRSAALALGGVIIMLFIAGLLEGFGRQLITIDALRYLIAIASALFWGAYFYAGARRRRV
;
A
#
# COMPACT_ATOMS: atom_id res chain seq x y z
N ALA A 1 13.26 13.24 9.21
CA ALA A 1 14.41 12.88 10.06
C ALA A 1 15.27 11.76 9.45
N PHE A 2 14.71 10.57 9.18
CA PHE A 2 15.51 9.41 8.76
C PHE A 2 16.17 9.53 7.36
N ILE A 3 15.43 9.91 6.31
CA ILE A 3 16.01 10.13 4.96
C ILE A 3 17.12 11.19 4.98
N ALA A 4 16.90 12.27 5.74
CA ALA A 4 17.86 13.38 5.84
C ALA A 4 19.24 12.93 6.38
N LEU A 5 19.28 11.90 7.23
CA LEU A 5 20.53 11.31 7.71
C LEU A 5 21.35 10.71 6.56
N PHE A 6 20.73 9.91 5.69
CA PHE A 6 21.42 9.27 4.56
C PHE A 6 21.84 10.30 3.51
N VAL A 7 20.99 11.28 3.24
CA VAL A 7 21.32 12.41 2.36
C VAL A 7 22.53 13.20 2.89
N SER A 8 22.61 13.43 4.21
CA SER A 8 23.76 14.13 4.82
C SER A 8 25.09 13.37 4.72
N ARG A 9 25.05 12.11 4.27
CA ARG A 9 26.20 11.23 4.07
C ARG A 9 26.40 10.85 2.60
N ASP A 10 25.74 11.57 1.68
CA ASP A 10 25.77 11.31 0.23
C ASP A 10 25.23 9.92 -0.19
N LEU A 11 24.41 9.30 0.67
CA LEU A 11 23.79 7.97 0.44
C LEU A 11 22.30 8.07 0.07
N GLY A 12 21.83 9.24 -0.32
CA GLY A 12 20.40 9.50 -0.54
C GLY A 12 19.80 8.69 -1.69
N PHE A 13 20.57 8.44 -2.74
CA PHE A 13 20.12 7.73 -3.93
C PHE A 13 20.01 6.22 -3.67
N GLU A 14 21.06 5.64 -3.11
CA GLU A 14 21.14 4.23 -2.74
C GLU A 14 20.06 3.89 -1.71
N PHE A 15 19.92 4.73 -0.68
CA PHE A 15 18.89 4.56 0.34
C PHE A 15 17.48 4.67 -0.23
N GLY A 16 17.25 5.61 -1.15
CA GLY A 16 15.95 5.77 -1.80
C GLY A 16 15.55 4.54 -2.62
N GLY A 17 16.46 3.99 -3.43
CA GLY A 17 16.21 2.75 -4.18
C GLY A 17 16.00 1.55 -3.26
N TRP A 18 16.82 1.43 -2.22
CA TRP A 18 16.73 0.39 -1.19
C TRP A 18 15.38 0.39 -0.47
N LEU A 19 14.83 1.57 -0.17
CA LEU A 19 13.54 1.73 0.51
C LEU A 19 12.36 1.53 -0.45
N LEU A 20 12.42 2.12 -1.65
CA LEU A 20 11.26 2.20 -2.54
C LEU A 20 10.97 0.88 -3.29
N ILE A 21 11.94 -0.03 -3.40
CA ILE A 21 11.74 -1.32 -4.07
C ILE A 21 10.57 -2.11 -3.50
N HIS A 22 10.33 -2.03 -2.19
CA HIS A 22 9.15 -2.62 -1.52
C HIS A 22 8.16 -1.53 -1.05
N GLY A 23 8.68 -0.39 -0.59
CA GLY A 23 7.91 0.68 0.05
C GLY A 23 6.74 1.21 -0.79
N VAL A 24 6.87 1.24 -2.12
CA VAL A 24 5.76 1.67 -2.99
C VAL A 24 4.52 0.79 -2.79
N THR A 25 4.68 -0.53 -2.81
CA THR A 25 3.56 -1.46 -2.63
C THR A 25 2.96 -1.35 -1.23
N GLU A 26 3.81 -1.16 -0.21
CA GLU A 26 3.39 -0.97 1.17
C GLU A 26 2.58 0.31 1.35
N LEU A 27 2.98 1.41 0.72
CA LEU A 27 2.25 2.68 0.80
C LEU A 27 0.84 2.57 0.21
N PHE A 28 0.68 1.91 -0.95
CA PHE A 28 -0.67 1.63 -1.48
C PHE A 28 -1.47 0.73 -0.53
N ALA A 29 -0.85 -0.32 0.00
CA ALA A 29 -1.49 -1.23 0.96
C ALA A 29 -1.97 -0.49 2.23
N ILE A 30 -1.15 0.41 2.78
CA ILE A 30 -1.48 1.24 3.95
C ILE A 30 -2.68 2.15 3.65
N VAL A 31 -2.71 2.80 2.48
CA VAL A 31 -3.84 3.66 2.10
C VAL A 31 -5.14 2.87 2.02
N ILE A 32 -5.11 1.67 1.42
CA ILE A 32 -6.29 0.79 1.29
C ILE A 32 -6.74 0.30 2.68
N ALA A 33 -5.80 -0.19 3.50
CA ALA A 33 -6.10 -0.66 4.84
C ALA A 33 -6.64 0.46 5.72
N GLY A 34 -6.07 1.66 5.64
CA GLY A 34 -6.54 2.85 6.34
C GLY A 34 -7.95 3.24 5.91
N GLY A 35 -8.23 3.27 4.61
CA GLY A 35 -9.58 3.52 4.09
C GLY A 35 -10.61 2.48 4.54
N ALA A 36 -10.24 1.20 4.49
CA ALA A 36 -11.08 0.10 4.96
C ALA A 36 -11.37 0.22 6.46
N GLY A 37 -10.35 0.50 7.28
CA GLY A 37 -10.48 0.72 8.72
C GLY A 37 -11.34 1.94 9.06
N MET A 38 -11.12 3.08 8.39
CA MET A 38 -11.93 4.29 8.57
C MET A 38 -13.40 4.05 8.24
N ARG A 39 -13.71 3.30 7.18
CA ARG A 39 -15.09 2.94 6.83
C ARG A 39 -15.78 2.12 7.93
N VAL A 40 -15.08 1.13 8.51
CA VAL A 40 -15.61 0.33 9.62
C VAL A 40 -15.74 1.17 10.89
N GLY A 41 -14.72 1.96 11.23
CA GLY A 41 -14.73 2.86 12.37
C GLY A 41 -15.86 3.89 12.31
N TRP A 42 -16.11 4.47 11.13
CA TRP A 42 -17.23 5.39 10.90
C TRP A 42 -18.58 4.71 11.12
N ALA A 43 -18.77 3.49 10.60
CA ALA A 43 -19.99 2.72 10.80
C ALA A 43 -20.23 2.38 12.29
N ILE A 44 -19.17 2.16 13.06
CA ILE A 44 -19.28 1.96 14.51
C ILE A 44 -19.66 3.27 15.21
N ALA A 45 -19.07 4.40 14.82
CA ALA A 45 -19.29 5.70 15.44
C ALA A 45 -20.72 6.23 15.17
N ASN A 46 -21.23 6.02 13.97
CA ASN A 46 -22.57 6.42 13.54
C ASN A 46 -23.37 5.22 12.98
N PRO A 47 -23.89 4.35 13.86
CA PRO A 47 -24.48 3.07 13.45
C PRO A 47 -25.94 3.17 12.96
N GLY A 48 -26.59 4.33 13.10
CA GLY A 48 -28.02 4.50 12.81
C GLY A 48 -28.88 3.54 13.66
N ASP A 49 -29.75 2.78 13.00
CA ASP A 49 -30.67 1.85 13.67
C ASP A 49 -30.03 0.49 14.02
N LEU A 50 -28.79 0.25 13.59
CA LEU A 50 -28.08 -0.99 13.91
C LEU A 50 -27.41 -0.91 15.29
N SER A 51 -27.20 -2.07 15.91
CA SER A 51 -26.21 -2.15 16.99
C SER A 51 -24.81 -1.84 16.42
N ARG A 52 -23.90 -1.33 17.26
CA ARG A 52 -22.51 -1.05 16.84
C ARG A 52 -21.84 -2.28 16.22
N LEU A 53 -22.08 -3.46 16.78
CA LEU A 53 -21.57 -4.73 16.23
C LEU A 53 -22.23 -5.08 14.88
N GLY A 54 -23.54 -4.83 14.73
CA GLY A 54 -24.25 -5.02 13.46
C GLY A 54 -23.73 -4.11 12.35
N ALA A 55 -23.57 -2.82 12.65
CA ALA A 55 -23.00 -1.83 11.73
C ALA A 55 -21.55 -2.18 11.34
N ALA A 56 -20.73 -2.57 12.32
CA ALA A 56 -19.37 -3.05 12.08
C ALA A 56 -19.36 -4.26 11.14
N ALA A 57 -20.16 -5.30 11.42
CA ALA A 57 -20.23 -6.51 10.62
C ALA A 57 -20.65 -6.22 9.17
N GLN A 58 -21.63 -5.33 8.98
CA GLN A 58 -22.07 -4.92 7.65
C GLN A 58 -20.99 -4.16 6.89
N ALA A 59 -20.37 -3.15 7.51
CA ALA A 59 -19.30 -2.35 6.90
C ALA A 59 -18.05 -3.18 6.59
N SER A 60 -17.78 -4.20 7.41
CA SER A 60 -16.60 -5.05 7.31
C SER A 60 -16.63 -6.00 6.12
N ARG A 61 -17.80 -6.34 5.56
CA ARG A 61 -17.88 -7.26 4.40
C ARG A 61 -17.08 -6.76 3.20
N SER A 62 -17.24 -5.48 2.83
CA SER A 62 -16.45 -4.89 1.73
C SER A 62 -15.02 -4.57 2.16
N ALA A 63 -14.81 -4.22 3.43
CA ALA A 63 -13.48 -3.96 3.97
C ALA A 63 -12.60 -5.22 3.96
N ALA A 64 -13.18 -6.39 4.28
CA ALA A 64 -12.49 -7.68 4.30
C ALA A 64 -11.97 -8.06 2.91
N LEU A 65 -12.74 -7.81 1.84
CA LEU A 65 -12.28 -8.02 0.47
C LEU A 65 -11.08 -7.12 0.13
N ALA A 66 -11.14 -5.84 0.49
CA ALA A 66 -10.03 -4.92 0.28
C ALA A 66 -8.78 -5.33 1.08
N LEU A 67 -8.96 -5.77 2.33
CA LEU A 67 -7.89 -6.26 3.19
C LEU A 67 -7.28 -7.58 2.70
N GLY A 68 -8.09 -8.45 2.07
CA GLY A 68 -7.56 -9.64 1.38
C GLY A 68 -6.56 -9.25 0.28
N GLY A 69 -6.87 -8.21 -0.50
CA GLY A 69 -5.92 -7.62 -1.45
C GLY A 69 -4.67 -7.07 -0.77
N VAL A 70 -4.84 -6.33 0.33
CA VAL A 70 -3.71 -5.79 1.14
C VAL A 70 -2.77 -6.91 1.61
N ILE A 71 -3.29 -8.05 2.06
CA ILE A 71 -2.45 -9.18 2.50
C ILE A 71 -1.56 -9.66 1.34
N ILE A 72 -2.12 -9.82 0.15
CA ILE A 72 -1.36 -10.22 -1.04
C ILE A 72 -0.31 -9.15 -1.39
N MET A 73 -0.67 -7.87 -1.31
CA MET A 73 0.24 -6.76 -1.56
C MET A 73 1.42 -6.76 -0.58
N LEU A 74 1.15 -6.92 0.73
CA LEU A 74 2.18 -6.96 1.76
C LEU A 74 3.03 -8.22 1.67
N PHE A 75 2.46 -9.35 1.24
CA PHE A 75 3.24 -10.55 0.94
C PHE A 75 4.26 -10.28 -0.20
N ILE A 76 3.83 -9.65 -1.29
CA ILE A 76 4.73 -9.26 -2.39
C ILE A 76 5.78 -8.26 -1.90
N ALA A 77 5.38 -7.25 -1.12
CA ALA A 77 6.30 -6.29 -0.53
C ALA A 77 7.34 -6.97 0.37
N GLY A 78 6.92 -7.91 1.21
CA GLY A 78 7.82 -8.69 2.06
C GLY A 78 8.80 -9.57 1.27
N LEU A 79 8.40 -10.11 0.11
CA LEU A 79 9.32 -10.81 -0.79
C LEU A 79 10.34 -9.85 -1.42
N LEU A 80 9.90 -8.67 -1.86
CA LEU A 80 10.79 -7.64 -2.39
C LEU A 80 11.73 -7.11 -1.30
N GLU A 81 11.26 -7.02 -0.07
CA GLU A 81 12.02 -6.59 1.08
C GLU A 81 13.08 -7.62 1.51
N GLY A 82 12.66 -8.87 1.66
CA GLY A 82 13.50 -9.96 2.15
C GLY A 82 14.52 -10.43 1.12
N PHE A 83 14.11 -10.49 -0.15
CA PHE A 83 14.94 -10.99 -1.24
C PHE A 83 15.36 -9.89 -2.21
N GLY A 84 14.40 -9.17 -2.81
CA GLY A 84 14.68 -8.21 -3.88
C GLY A 84 15.71 -7.15 -3.47
N ARG A 85 15.55 -6.56 -2.28
CA ARG A 85 16.42 -5.55 -1.70
C ARG A 85 17.87 -6.04 -1.53
N GLN A 86 18.07 -7.32 -1.21
CA GLN A 86 19.39 -7.91 -0.97
C GLN A 86 20.04 -8.43 -2.26
N LEU A 87 19.25 -9.10 -3.10
CA LEU A 87 19.73 -9.76 -4.33
C LEU A 87 19.97 -8.77 -5.47
N ILE A 88 19.23 -7.66 -5.52
CA ILE A 88 19.39 -6.64 -6.55
C ILE A 88 20.34 -5.58 -6.03
N THR A 89 21.57 -5.61 -6.52
CA THR A 89 22.67 -4.74 -6.08
C THR A 89 22.83 -3.47 -6.93
N ILE A 90 22.07 -3.36 -8.02
CA ILE A 90 22.08 -2.17 -8.90
C ILE A 90 20.92 -1.27 -8.50
N ASP A 91 21.22 -0.08 -7.96
CA ASP A 91 20.19 0.84 -7.45
C ASP A 91 19.21 1.31 -8.52
N ALA A 92 19.68 1.53 -9.75
CA ALA A 92 18.83 1.86 -10.88
C ALA A 92 17.75 0.79 -11.14
N LEU A 93 18.07 -0.50 -10.95
CA LEU A 93 17.09 -1.59 -11.06
C LEU A 93 16.10 -1.59 -9.90
N ARG A 94 16.54 -1.22 -8.68
CA ARG A 94 15.63 -1.06 -7.53
C ARG A 94 14.59 0.03 -7.80
N TYR A 95 15.04 1.17 -8.34
CA TYR A 95 14.14 2.24 -8.78
C TYR A 95 13.23 1.85 -9.93
N LEU A 96 13.73 1.10 -10.92
CA LEU A 96 12.92 0.59 -12.02
C LEU A 96 11.76 -0.27 -11.50
N ILE A 97 12.05 -1.18 -10.55
CA ILE A 97 11.01 -2.01 -9.90
C ILE A 97 10.02 -1.12 -9.14
N ALA A 98 10.50 -0.16 -8.36
CA ALA A 98 9.64 0.76 -7.62
C ALA A 98 8.67 1.52 -8.55
N ILE A 99 9.18 2.06 -9.66
CA ILE A 99 8.38 2.77 -10.68
C ILE A 99 7.40 1.81 -11.35
N ALA A 100 7.85 0.61 -11.75
CA ALA A 100 7.00 -0.39 -12.36
C ALA A 100 5.85 -0.82 -11.44
N SER A 101 6.13 -1.04 -10.15
CA SER A 101 5.11 -1.31 -9.13
C SER A 101 4.15 -0.14 -8.96
N ALA A 102 4.64 1.10 -8.93
CA ALA A 102 3.79 2.30 -8.84
C ALA A 102 2.84 2.41 -10.03
N LEU A 103 3.34 2.19 -11.25
CA LEU A 103 2.55 2.21 -12.48
C LEU A 103 1.55 1.04 -12.51
N PHE A 104 1.95 -0.15 -12.10
CA PHE A 104 1.08 -1.32 -12.04
C PHE A 104 -0.10 -1.09 -11.09
N TRP A 105 0.16 -0.69 -9.83
CA TRP A 105 -0.89 -0.40 -8.85
C TRP A 105 -1.74 0.80 -9.28
N GLY A 106 -1.11 1.85 -9.77
CA GLY A 106 -1.80 3.02 -10.31
C GLY A 106 -2.75 2.64 -11.44
N ALA A 107 -2.30 1.85 -12.41
CA ALA A 107 -3.15 1.36 -13.48
C ALA A 107 -4.27 0.46 -12.94
N TYR A 108 -3.95 -0.51 -12.07
CA TYR A 108 -4.94 -1.44 -11.52
C TYR A 108 -6.08 -0.72 -10.78
N PHE A 109 -5.76 0.23 -9.90
CA PHE A 109 -6.78 0.94 -9.11
C PHE A 109 -7.50 2.04 -9.89
N TYR A 110 -6.83 2.74 -10.81
CA TYR A 110 -7.41 3.93 -11.45
C TYR A 110 -7.87 3.71 -12.91
N ALA A 111 -7.41 2.67 -13.62
CA ALA A 111 -7.84 2.44 -15.00
C ALA A 111 -9.30 1.97 -15.12
N GLY A 112 -9.79 1.18 -14.15
CA GLY A 112 -11.18 0.72 -14.09
C GLY A 112 -12.16 1.79 -13.61
N ALA A 113 -11.71 2.73 -12.77
CA ALA A 113 -12.53 3.84 -12.26
C ALA A 113 -13.04 4.76 -13.38
N ARG A 114 -12.28 4.88 -14.48
CA ARG A 114 -12.67 5.68 -15.66
C ARG A 114 -13.82 5.07 -16.46
N ARG A 115 -14.03 3.75 -16.42
CA ARG A 115 -15.08 3.07 -17.20
C ARG A 115 -16.47 3.11 -16.57
N ARG A 116 -16.59 3.47 -15.29
CA ARG A 116 -17.88 3.54 -14.57
C ARG A 116 -18.47 4.96 -14.50
N ARG A 117 -17.81 5.95 -15.13
CA ARG A 117 -18.25 7.36 -15.18
C ARG A 117 -18.82 7.77 -16.55
N VAL A 118 -19.19 6.81 -17.39
CA VAL A 118 -19.89 7.01 -18.67
C VAL A 118 -21.23 6.31 -18.57
#